data_AF-A0A497U7D0-F1
#
_entry.id   AF-A0A497U7D0-F1
#
_cell.length_a   1.000
_cell.length_b   1.000
_cell.length_c   1.000
_cell.angle_alpha   90.00
_cell.angle_beta   90.00
_cell.angle_gamma   90.00
#
_symmetry.space_group_name_H-M   'P 1'
#
loop_
_entity.id
_entity.type
_entity.pdbx_description
1 polymer ?
#
loop_
_entity_poly.entity_id
_entity_poly.type
_entity_poly.pdbx_seq_one_letter_code
_entity_poly.pdbx_strand_id
1 'polypeptide(L)' 'MSTLSLRLPNSLHEEVKSLAQKEGVSINQFISSAIAEKMSALLTESYLKERSLKGNKKSFLEAMSKVPNVDPSDEDKL' A
#
# COMPACT_ATOMS: atom_id res chain seq x y z
N MET A 1 17.40 -12.03 -11.02
CA MET A 1 17.17 -11.67 -9.60
C MET A 1 18.52 -11.39 -8.96
N SER A 2 18.61 -10.38 -8.10
CA SER A 2 19.81 -10.13 -7.28
C SER A 2 19.71 -10.93 -5.98
N THR A 3 20.82 -11.45 -5.48
CA THR A 3 20.89 -12.19 -4.21
C THR A 3 21.24 -11.26 -3.07
N LEU A 4 20.40 -11.23 -2.02
CA LEU A 4 20.67 -10.52 -0.78
C LEU A 4 20.98 -11.54 0.33
N SER A 5 22.16 -11.45 0.93
CA SER A 5 22.55 -12.27 2.09
C SER A 5 22.52 -11.41 3.35
N LEU A 6 21.73 -11.81 4.33
CA LEU A 6 21.53 -11.08 5.58
C LEU A 6 21.46 -12.06 6.75
N ARG A 7 21.85 -11.60 7.95
CA ARG A 7 21.75 -12.37 9.19
C ARG A 7 20.61 -11.82 10.03
N LEU A 8 19.70 -12.69 10.46
CA LEU A 8 18.62 -12.36 11.38
C LEU A 8 18.96 -12.85 12.79
N PRO A 9 18.49 -12.17 13.85
CA PRO A 9 18.45 -12.76 15.18
C PRO A 9 17.67 -14.09 15.17
N ASN A 10 18.11 -15.06 15.97
CA ASN A 10 17.51 -16.41 15.99
C ASN A 10 15.98 -16.37 16.23
N SER A 11 15.51 -15.54 17.16
CA SER A 11 14.07 -15.40 17.43
C SER A 11 13.29 -14.95 16.21
N LEU A 12 13.81 -14.00 15.44
CA LEU A 12 13.17 -13.50 14.24
C LEU A 12 13.20 -14.53 13.11
N HIS A 13 14.31 -15.26 12.97
CA HIS A 13 14.41 -16.34 11.99
C HIS A 13 13.37 -17.44 12.22
N GLU A 14 13.20 -17.89 13.47
CA GLU A 14 12.20 -18.92 13.80
C GLU A 14 10.77 -18.44 13.58
N GLU A 15 10.46 -17.18 13.90
CA GLU A 15 9.14 -16.62 13.64
C GLU A 15 8.84 -16.52 12.15
N VAL A 16 9.78 -16.02 11.34
CA VAL A 16 9.64 -15.96 9.88
C VAL A 16 9.44 -17.36 9.29
N LYS A 17 10.17 -18.36 9.78
CA LYS A 17 10.01 -19.75 9.36
C LYS A 17 8.61 -20.30 9.67
N SER A 18 8.10 -20.04 10.87
CA SER A 18 6.76 -20.44 11.30
C SER A 18 5.67 -19.81 10.40
N LEU A 19 5.78 -18.50 10.14
CA LEU A 19 4.85 -17.76 9.29
C LEU A 19 4.89 -18.24 7.84
N ALA A 20 6.08 -18.41 7.27
CA ALA A 20 6.24 -18.92 5.91
C ALA A 20 5.62 -20.33 5.77
N GLN A 21 5.79 -21.19 6.78
CA GLN A 21 5.16 -22.52 6.79
C GLN A 21 3.64 -22.43 6.86
N LYS A 22 3.09 -21.54 7.68
CA LYS A 22 1.64 -21.31 7.77
C LYS A 22 1.04 -20.82 6.44
N GLU A 23 1.77 -20.00 5.70
CA GLU A 23 1.37 -19.50 4.39
C GLU A 23 1.68 -20.48 3.24
N GLY A 24 2.42 -21.56 3.49
CA GLY A 24 2.77 -22.55 2.47
C GLY A 24 3.78 -22.03 1.44
N VAL A 25 4.63 -21.07 1.82
CA VAL A 25 5.64 -20.45 0.94
C VAL A 25 7.06 -20.65 1.49
N SER A 26 8.07 -20.42 0.64
CA SER A 26 9.46 -20.43 1.11
C SER A 26 9.77 -19.20 1.97
N ILE A 27 10.75 -19.32 2.87
CA ILE A 27 11.25 -18.18 3.67
C ILE A 27 11.65 -17.00 2.78
N ASN A 28 12.34 -17.26 1.65
CA ASN A 28 12.77 -16.20 0.74
C ASN A 28 11.57 -15.49 0.08
N GLN A 29 10.52 -16.23 -0.29
CA GLN A 29 9.31 -15.65 -0.85
C GLN A 29 8.56 -14.82 0.19
N PHE A 30 8.43 -15.34 1.41
CA PHE A 30 7.82 -14.61 2.53
C PHE A 30 8.56 -13.28 2.79
N ILE A 31 9.89 -13.32 2.95
CA ILE A 31 10.72 -12.13 3.16
C ILE A 31 10.59 -11.15 1.99
N SER A 32 10.60 -11.65 0.75
CA SER A 32 10.46 -10.79 -0.45
C SER A 32 9.12 -10.07 -0.47
N SER A 33 8.04 -10.76 -0.11
CA SER A 33 6.69 -10.19 0.00
C SER A 33 6.62 -9.14 1.10
N ALA A 34 7.13 -9.46 2.30
CA ALA A 34 7.14 -8.54 3.43
C ALA A 34 7.96 -7.26 3.14
N ILE A 35 9.09 -7.38 2.44
CA ILE A 35 9.86 -6.22 1.97
C ILE A 35 9.04 -5.39 0.98
N ALA A 36 8.40 -6.02 0.00
CA ALA A 36 7.57 -5.32 -0.97
C ALA A 36 6.41 -4.58 -0.30
N GLU A 37 5.75 -5.20 0.68
CA GLU A 37 4.68 -4.59 1.47
C GLU A 37 5.20 -3.38 2.27
N LYS A 38 6.32 -3.53 3.00
CA LYS A 38 6.93 -2.43 3.76
C LYS A 38 7.33 -1.27 2.84
N MET A 39 7.91 -1.58 1.69
CA MET A 39 8.26 -0.57 0.68
C MET A 39 7.01 0.14 0.17
N SER A 40 5.94 -0.59 -0.15
CA SER A 40 4.69 0.00 -0.62
C SER A 40 4.13 0.99 0.40
N ALA A 41 4.11 0.63 1.68
CA ALA A 41 3.66 1.54 2.75
C ALA A 41 4.51 2.82 2.84
N LEU A 42 5.84 2.70 2.84
CA LEU A 42 6.76 3.85 2.96
C LEU A 42 6.73 4.76 1.72
N LEU A 43 6.69 4.16 0.53
CA LEU A 43 6.67 4.89 -0.74
C LEU A 43 5.32 5.56 -0.97
N THR A 44 4.20 4.93 -0.58
CA THR A 44 2.86 5.52 -0.69
C THR A 44 2.74 6.79 0.13
N GLU A 45 3.26 6.81 1.36
CA GLU A 45 3.26 8.02 2.19
C GLU A 45 4.00 9.17 1.49
N SER A 46 5.19 8.88 0.96
CA SER A 46 6.02 9.87 0.25
C SER A 46 5.32 10.38 -1.01
N TYR A 47 4.72 9.47 -1.78
CA TYR A 47 3.96 9.80 -2.99
C TYR A 47 2.77 10.71 -2.68
N LEU A 48 1.96 10.39 -1.67
CA LEU A 48 0.79 11.20 -1.30
C LEU A 48 1.20 12.60 -0.83
N LYS A 49 2.29 12.70 -0.05
CA LYS A 49 2.85 13.99 0.36
C LYS A 49 3.25 14.83 -0.86
N GLU A 50 4.05 14.29 -1.77
CA GLU A 50 4.47 15.01 -2.97
C GLU A 50 3.28 15.39 -3.86
N ARG A 51 2.33 14.46 -4.04
CA ARG A 51 1.13 14.68 -4.85
C ARG A 51 0.25 15.78 -4.26
N SER A 52 0.16 15.87 -2.93
CA SER A 52 -0.63 16.89 -2.23
C SER A 52 -0.12 18.31 -2.48
N LEU A 53 1.19 18.50 -2.66
CA LEU A 53 1.80 19.80 -2.97
C LEU A 53 1.34 20.34 -4.34
N LYS A 54 0.95 19.44 -5.25
CA LYS A 54 0.41 19.78 -6.58
C LYS A 54 -1.09 20.06 -6.53
N GLY A 55 -1.75 19.89 -5.38
CA GLY A 55 -3.18 20.09 -5.21
C GLY A 55 -3.54 21.56 -5.00
N ASN A 56 -4.64 22.00 -5.62
CA ASN A 56 -5.25 23.30 -5.33
C ASN A 56 -6.66 23.09 -4.78
N LYS A 57 -6.82 23.31 -3.47
CA LYS A 57 -8.10 23.12 -2.78
C LYS A 57 -9.22 24.00 -3.34
N LYS A 58 -8.90 25.24 -3.75
CA LYS A 58 -9.89 26.17 -4.31
C LYS A 58 -10.40 25.65 -5.66
N SER A 59 -9.49 25.29 -6.57
CA SER A 59 -9.88 24.73 -7.88
C SER A 59 -10.67 23.43 -7.74
N PHE A 60 -10.33 22.60 -6.74
CA PHE A 60 -11.11 21.40 -6.43
C PHE A 60 -12.55 21.74 -6.01
N LEU A 61 -12.73 22.68 -5.07
CA LEU A 61 -14.07 23.10 -4.62
C LEU A 61 -14.89 23.77 -5.73
N GLU A 62 -14.25 24.55 -6.59
CA GLU A 62 -14.88 25.16 -7.78
C GLU A 62 -15.30 24.11 -8.83
N ALA A 63 -14.58 23.00 -8.93
CA ALA A 63 -15.00 21.88 -9.77
C ALA A 63 -16.19 21.14 -9.13
N MET A 64 -16.13 20.89 -7.82
CA MET A 64 -17.20 20.20 -7.08
C MET A 64 -18.52 20.99 -7.07
N SER A 65 -18.48 22.32 -7.06
CA SER A 65 -19.70 23.14 -7.10
C SER A 65 -20.48 23.05 -8.41
N LYS A 66 -19.87 22.49 -9.47
CA LYS A 66 -20.55 22.22 -10.75
C LYS A 66 -21.36 20.93 -10.72
N VAL A 67 -21.14 20.07 -9.72
CA VAL A 67 -21.91 18.83 -9.57
C VAL A 67 -23.31 19.20 -9.06
N PRO A 68 -24.39 18.83 -9.78
CA PRO A 68 -25.74 19.10 -9.34
C PRO A 68 -26.04 18.37 -8.03
N ASN A 69 -26.67 19.08 -7.08
CA ASN A 69 -27.17 18.47 -5.84
C ASN A 69 -28.55 17.83 -6.10
N VAL A 70 -28.55 16.67 -6.75
CA VAL A 70 -29.75 15.91 -7.12
C VAL A 70 -29.59 14.46 -6.70
N ASP A 71 -30.72 13.76 -6.54
CA ASP A 71 -30.69 12.33 -6.25
C ASP A 71 -30.01 11.55 -7.39
N PRO A 72 -29.28 10.47 -7.06
CA PRO A 72 -28.69 9.58 -8.05
C PRO A 72 -29.77 8.97 -8.95
N SER A 73 -29.39 8.63 -10.18
CA SER A 73 -30.27 7.94 -11.12
C SER A 73 -30.68 6.57 -10.56
N ASP A 74 -31.79 6.01 -11.04
CA ASP A 74 -32.26 4.70 -10.57
C ASP A 74 -31.25 3.57 -10.83
N GLU A 75 -30.40 3.72 -11.85
CA GLU A 75 -29.32 2.79 -12.21
C GLU A 75 -28.11 2.90 -11.27
N ASP A 76 -27.94 4.04 -10.60
CA ASP A 76 -26.83 4.34 -9.67
C ASP A 76 -27.21 4.14 -8.19
N LYS A 77 -28.46 3.74 -7.90
CA LYS A 77 -28.90 3.43 -6.54
C LYS A 77 -28.38 2.05 -6.10
N LEU A 78 -27.82 1.98 -4.88
CA LEU A 78 -27.33 0.75 -4.25
C LEU A 78 -28.47 -0.16 -3.79
#